data_AF-A0AA85JTS5-F1
#
_entry.id   AF-A0AA85JTS5-F1
#
_cell.length_a   1.000
_cell.length_b   1.000
_cell.length_c   1.000
_cell.angle_alpha   90.00
_cell.angle_beta   90.00
_cell.angle_gamma   90.00
#
_symmetry.space_group_name_H-M   'P 1'
#
loop_
_entity.id
_entity.type
_entity.pdbx_description
1 polymer ?
#
loop_
_entity_poly.entity_id
_entity_poly.type
_entity_poly.pdbx_seq_one_letter_code
_entity_poly.pdbx_strand_id
1 'polypeptide(L)'
;MTVQRRVNNCGQNGIQVKSDLITIQKLERDQLLFWRSPFLTLYYFFMECVFRFAQLRFAVYRNKNKCVVAAFIVFVLVFLDYSDGPHSKVFDHIKSTALWWSWWVWLGFLSSCGFGTGLHTFVLYLGPFIAEVTMSAYECGTLNFPRPPYPDRIICPDNPDLGESINFWKVMRKVQMESIMWGFGTALGELPPYFMARGARLSGEYDDEFSKLEEVISSNQNTQSTTDQPITFQRRAELFLHHLILRAGFIGILLCASIPNPLFDLAGVTCGHFLVPFWSFFGATFIGKALIKVHLQQLTVIALSSEHHVDSLVDLMGRIPVYGNRLQAPFLEYLQQQKASLHNKEPIGQQSWLQTMLFVLISALILSFLVSIIHAFARSYHRRLCEWQLRADGEIISKSE
;
A
#
# COMPACT_ATOMS: atom_id res chain seq x y z
N MET A 1 13.66 -46.09 3.63
CA MET A 1 12.82 -47.27 3.96
C MET A 1 11.75 -47.00 5.02
N THR A 2 11.56 -45.77 5.52
CA THR A 2 10.56 -45.47 6.58
C THR A 2 9.28 -44.80 6.06
N VAL A 3 9.19 -44.48 4.77
CA VAL A 3 8.05 -43.75 4.16
C VAL A 3 7.04 -44.70 3.48
N GLN A 4 7.39 -45.97 3.27
CA GLN A 4 6.65 -46.86 2.37
C GLN A 4 5.65 -47.81 3.05
N ARG A 5 5.34 -47.61 4.34
CA ARG A 5 4.59 -48.57 5.15
C ARG A 5 3.24 -48.10 5.70
N ARG A 6 2.67 -47.02 5.16
CA ARG A 6 1.40 -46.45 5.68
C ARG A 6 0.27 -46.32 4.66
N VAL A 7 0.32 -47.09 3.59
CA VAL A 7 -0.78 -47.26 2.63
C VAL A 7 -1.31 -48.68 2.81
N ASN A 8 -2.23 -48.88 3.75
CA ASN A 8 -3.14 -50.03 3.84
C ASN A 8 -4.07 -49.85 5.03
N ASN A 9 -5.16 -49.09 4.83
CA ASN A 9 -6.45 -49.25 5.52
C ASN A 9 -7.46 -48.29 4.88
N CYS A 10 -8.14 -48.77 3.85
CA CYS A 10 -9.17 -48.03 3.12
C CYS A 10 -10.54 -48.27 3.77
N GLY A 11 -11.23 -47.19 4.14
CA GLY A 11 -12.54 -47.20 4.81
C GLY A 11 -12.49 -46.35 6.09
N GLN A 12 -13.12 -45.17 6.08
CA GLN A 12 -13.11 -44.12 7.11
C GLN A 12 -11.78 -43.40 7.40
N ASN A 13 -10.62 -44.04 7.22
CA ASN A 13 -9.31 -43.41 7.48
C ASN A 13 -8.84 -42.39 6.43
N GLY A 14 -9.50 -42.27 5.28
CA GLY A 14 -9.05 -41.41 4.18
C GLY A 14 -9.11 -39.91 4.51
N ILE A 15 -10.08 -39.48 5.32
CA ILE A 15 -10.24 -38.06 5.69
C ILE A 15 -9.21 -37.67 6.76
N GLN A 16 -9.00 -38.53 7.75
CA GLN A 16 -8.08 -38.30 8.86
C GLN A 16 -6.60 -38.38 8.42
N VAL A 17 -6.28 -39.32 7.52
CA VAL A 17 -4.94 -39.40 6.90
C VAL A 17 -4.67 -38.17 6.03
N LYS A 18 -5.69 -37.65 5.34
CA LYS A 18 -5.56 -36.45 4.51
C LYS A 18 -5.39 -35.18 5.36
N SER A 19 -6.11 -35.05 6.49
CA SER A 19 -5.91 -33.93 7.44
C SER A 19 -4.53 -33.97 8.12
N ASP A 20 -4.05 -35.16 8.48
CA ASP A 20 -2.74 -35.33 9.08
C ASP A 20 -1.61 -35.00 8.09
N LEU A 21 -1.75 -35.40 6.82
CA LEU A 21 -0.81 -35.08 5.76
C LEU A 21 -0.72 -33.57 5.48
N ILE A 22 -1.87 -32.88 5.43
CA ILE A 22 -1.93 -31.42 5.26
C ILE A 22 -1.24 -30.71 6.43
N THR A 23 -1.41 -31.22 7.65
CA THR A 23 -0.81 -30.67 8.88
C THR A 23 0.71 -30.84 8.85
N ILE A 24 1.22 -32.01 8.45
CA ILE A 24 2.66 -32.26 8.28
C ILE A 24 3.25 -31.35 7.19
N GLN A 25 2.58 -31.20 6.05
CA GLN A 25 2.99 -30.27 4.98
C GLN A 25 2.98 -28.81 5.43
N LYS A 26 2.08 -28.43 6.35
CA LYS A 26 2.08 -27.07 6.95
C LYS A 26 3.28 -26.88 7.87
N LEU A 27 3.60 -27.87 8.69
CA LEU A 27 4.79 -27.85 9.57
C LEU A 27 6.10 -27.81 8.79
N GLU A 28 6.21 -28.51 7.67
CA GLU A 28 7.40 -28.44 6.78
C GLU A 28 7.54 -27.06 6.13
N ARG A 29 6.43 -26.42 5.73
CA ARG A 29 6.43 -25.04 5.20
C ARG A 29 6.87 -24.01 6.24
N ASP A 30 6.50 -24.22 7.50
CA ASP A 30 6.88 -23.31 8.60
C ASP A 30 8.37 -23.43 8.97
N GLN A 31 9.03 -24.53 8.59
CA GLN A 31 10.47 -24.72 8.74
C GLN A 31 11.30 -24.06 7.61
N LEU A 32 10.67 -23.61 6.52
CA LEU A 32 11.30 -22.86 5.42
C LEU A 32 11.47 -21.39 5.82
N LEU A 33 12.39 -21.18 6.76
CA LEU A 33 12.83 -19.87 7.21
C LEU A 33 14.30 -19.72 6.85
N PHE A 34 14.68 -18.55 6.35
CA PHE A 34 16.06 -18.21 6.01
C PHE A 34 17.02 -18.43 7.19
N TRP A 35 16.54 -18.19 8.42
CA TRP A 35 17.31 -18.38 9.66
C TRP A 35 17.50 -19.85 10.07
N ARG A 36 16.63 -20.76 9.61
CA ARG A 36 16.65 -22.18 10.01
C ARG A 36 17.21 -23.08 8.92
N SER A 37 16.90 -22.78 7.66
CA SER A 37 17.31 -23.56 6.49
C SER A 37 17.63 -22.66 5.27
N PRO A 38 18.72 -21.86 5.32
CA PRO A 38 19.02 -20.84 4.32
C PRO A 38 19.18 -21.40 2.90
N PHE A 39 19.97 -22.47 2.75
CA PHE A 39 20.23 -23.07 1.44
C PHE A 39 19.00 -23.72 0.81
N LEU A 40 18.19 -24.41 1.60
CA LEU A 40 16.96 -25.06 1.12
C LEU A 40 15.92 -24.01 0.72
N THR A 41 15.75 -22.97 1.54
CA THR A 41 14.84 -21.85 1.26
C THR A 41 15.26 -21.12 -0.02
N LEU A 42 16.55 -20.85 -0.20
CA LEU A 42 17.07 -20.19 -1.41
C LEU A 42 16.92 -21.07 -2.66
N TYR A 43 17.13 -22.38 -2.53
CA TYR A 43 16.90 -23.34 -3.62
C TYR A 43 15.45 -23.33 -4.08
N TYR A 44 14.48 -23.45 -3.16
CA TYR A 44 13.06 -23.39 -3.50
C TYR A 44 12.63 -22.03 -4.05
N PHE A 45 13.20 -20.93 -3.53
CA PHE A 45 13.02 -19.60 -4.10
C PHE A 45 13.46 -19.56 -5.57
N PHE A 46 14.68 -20.01 -5.87
CA PHE A 46 15.22 -19.99 -7.23
C PHE A 46 14.39 -20.86 -8.18
N MET A 47 13.96 -22.04 -7.73
CA MET A 47 13.12 -22.92 -8.54
C MET A 47 11.73 -22.32 -8.82
N GLU A 48 11.11 -21.61 -7.86
CA GLU A 48 9.87 -20.85 -8.15
C GLU A 48 10.14 -19.76 -9.18
N CYS A 49 11.25 -19.02 -9.06
CA CYS A 49 11.63 -17.99 -10.03
C CYS A 49 11.75 -18.58 -11.45
N VAL A 50 12.45 -19.71 -11.60
CA VAL A 50 12.58 -20.41 -12.89
C VAL A 50 11.21 -20.86 -13.41
N PHE A 51 10.38 -21.46 -12.55
CA PHE A 51 9.04 -21.90 -12.94
C PHE A 51 8.16 -20.74 -13.40
N ARG A 52 8.14 -19.63 -12.64
CA ARG A 52 7.39 -18.42 -12.99
C ARG A 52 7.91 -17.77 -14.26
N PHE A 53 9.23 -17.79 -14.48
CA PHE A 53 9.82 -17.30 -15.71
C PHE A 53 9.41 -18.15 -16.92
N ALA A 54 9.41 -19.48 -16.78
CA ALA A 54 8.90 -20.38 -17.80
C ALA A 54 7.40 -20.12 -18.07
N GLN A 55 6.60 -19.96 -17.02
CA GLN A 55 5.17 -19.64 -17.13
C GLN A 55 4.94 -18.29 -17.84
N LEU A 56 5.74 -17.28 -17.53
CA LEU A 56 5.71 -15.98 -18.20
C LEU A 56 6.00 -16.14 -19.69
N ARG A 57 7.03 -16.91 -20.05
CA ARG A 57 7.35 -17.21 -21.46
C ARG A 57 6.17 -17.81 -22.20
N PHE A 58 5.51 -18.81 -21.61
CA PHE A 58 4.32 -19.43 -22.21
C PHE A 58 3.14 -18.45 -22.29
N ALA A 59 2.94 -17.61 -21.28
CA ALA A 59 1.88 -16.59 -21.28
C ALA A 59 2.11 -15.51 -22.35
N VAL A 60 3.35 -15.05 -22.51
CA VAL A 60 3.78 -14.11 -23.56
C VAL A 60 3.57 -14.73 -24.94
N TYR A 61 3.98 -15.99 -25.13
CA TYR A 61 3.78 -16.69 -26.40
C TYR A 61 2.28 -16.87 -26.73
N ARG A 62 1.47 -17.25 -25.74
CA ARG A 62 0.01 -17.39 -25.90
C ARG A 62 -0.65 -16.05 -26.26
N ASN A 63 -0.16 -14.96 -25.70
CA ASN A 63 -0.67 -13.60 -25.95
C ASN A 63 0.20 -12.80 -26.94
N LYS A 64 0.89 -13.49 -27.87
CA LYS A 64 1.88 -12.88 -28.77
C LYS A 64 1.40 -11.59 -29.44
N ASN A 65 0.15 -11.55 -29.91
CA ASN A 65 -0.39 -10.38 -30.60
C ASN A 65 -0.44 -9.15 -29.67
N LYS A 66 -0.85 -9.30 -28.41
CA LYS A 66 -0.89 -8.21 -27.43
C LYS A 66 0.53 -7.74 -27.08
N CYS A 67 1.46 -8.68 -26.93
CA CYS A 67 2.86 -8.36 -26.66
C CYS A 67 3.53 -7.64 -27.83
N VAL A 68 3.24 -8.04 -29.07
CA VAL A 68 3.73 -7.34 -30.28
C VAL A 68 3.16 -5.94 -30.37
N VAL A 69 1.87 -5.75 -30.10
CA VAL A 69 1.26 -4.40 -30.05
C VAL A 69 1.92 -3.54 -28.96
N ALA A 70 2.11 -4.08 -27.76
CA ALA A 70 2.79 -3.37 -26.68
C ALA A 70 4.24 -3.00 -27.05
N ALA A 71 5.00 -3.93 -27.63
CA ALA A 71 6.36 -3.69 -28.11
C ALA A 71 6.39 -2.63 -29.22
N PHE A 72 5.42 -2.64 -30.13
CA PHE A 72 5.28 -1.63 -31.17
C PHE A 72 4.98 -0.25 -30.58
N ILE A 73 4.09 -0.15 -29.59
CA ILE A 73 3.82 1.12 -28.88
C ILE A 73 5.10 1.65 -28.23
N VAL A 74 5.85 0.80 -27.52
CA VAL A 74 7.13 1.20 -26.91
C VAL A 74 8.11 1.66 -27.99
N PHE A 75 8.22 0.93 -29.10
CA PHE A 75 9.07 1.32 -30.22
C PHE A 75 8.69 2.69 -30.78
N VAL A 76 7.39 2.96 -31.00
CA VAL A 76 6.90 4.27 -31.46
C VAL A 76 7.24 5.37 -30.46
N LEU A 77 7.07 5.14 -29.15
CA LEU A 77 7.42 6.13 -28.13
C LEU A 77 8.92 6.44 -28.11
N VAL A 78 9.78 5.42 -28.24
CA VAL A 78 11.24 5.59 -28.32
C VAL A 78 11.63 6.31 -29.61
N PHE A 79 11.00 5.97 -30.73
CA PHE A 79 11.23 6.64 -32.01
C PHE A 79 10.85 8.12 -31.94
N LEU A 80 9.70 8.44 -31.33
CA LEU A 80 9.27 9.83 -31.11
C LEU A 80 10.25 10.62 -30.24
N ASP A 81 10.84 9.98 -29.22
CA ASP A 81 11.87 10.58 -28.35
C ASP A 81 13.19 10.87 -29.08
N TYR A 82 13.56 10.02 -30.04
CA TYR A 82 14.79 10.17 -30.81
C TYR A 82 14.66 11.11 -32.02
N SER A 83 13.44 11.27 -32.55
CA SER A 83 13.18 12.12 -33.71
C SER A 83 13.08 13.61 -33.33
N ASP A 84 14.08 14.40 -33.71
CA ASP A 84 14.03 15.85 -33.58
C ASP A 84 12.99 16.45 -34.56
N GLY A 85 11.95 17.09 -34.03
CA GLY A 85 10.88 17.68 -34.82
C GLY A 85 10.01 18.66 -34.04
N PRO A 86 9.00 19.30 -34.68
CA PRO A 86 8.10 20.23 -34.02
C PRO A 86 7.28 19.57 -32.88
N HIS A 87 7.14 18.23 -32.92
CA HIS A 87 6.51 17.45 -31.87
C HIS A 87 7.38 17.29 -30.62
N SER A 88 8.71 17.45 -30.70
CA SER A 88 9.61 17.23 -29.54
C SER A 88 9.22 18.11 -28.35
N LYS A 89 8.92 19.40 -28.55
CA LYS A 89 8.49 20.29 -27.45
C LYS A 89 7.24 19.81 -26.72
N VAL A 90 6.25 19.31 -27.47
CA VAL A 90 4.99 18.80 -26.90
C VAL A 90 5.23 17.45 -26.24
N PHE A 91 6.00 16.58 -26.89
CA PHE A 91 6.36 15.26 -26.38
C PHE A 91 7.16 15.34 -25.09
N ASP A 92 8.17 16.23 -25.01
CA ASP A 92 8.97 16.48 -23.81
C ASP A 92 8.11 16.99 -22.65
N HIS A 93 7.14 17.87 -22.94
CA HIS A 93 6.20 18.33 -21.92
C HIS A 93 5.31 17.20 -21.40
N ILE A 94 4.78 16.36 -22.29
CA ILE A 94 3.97 15.20 -21.92
C ILE A 94 4.81 14.18 -21.13
N LYS A 95 6.02 13.87 -21.61
CA LYS A 95 6.97 12.93 -20.98
C LYS A 95 7.32 13.38 -19.57
N SER A 96 7.73 14.64 -19.41
CA SER A 96 8.05 15.21 -18.10
C SER A 96 6.84 15.17 -17.15
N THR A 97 5.65 15.54 -17.64
CA THR A 97 4.41 15.52 -16.85
C THR A 97 4.00 14.09 -16.46
N ALA A 98 4.12 13.13 -17.39
CA ALA A 98 3.77 11.73 -17.15
C ALA A 98 4.74 11.07 -16.16
N LEU A 99 6.05 11.32 -16.29
CA LEU A 99 7.06 10.86 -15.33
C LEU A 99 6.80 11.45 -13.94
N TRP A 100 6.44 12.73 -13.88
CA TRP A 100 6.08 13.41 -12.64
C TRP A 100 4.86 12.77 -11.96
N TRP A 101 3.77 12.56 -12.70
CA TRP A 101 2.58 11.89 -12.14
C TRP A 101 2.87 10.44 -11.75
N SER A 102 3.61 9.71 -12.59
CA SER A 102 3.98 8.33 -12.29
C SER A 102 4.83 8.21 -11.02
N TRP A 103 5.68 9.20 -10.73
CA TRP A 103 6.44 9.25 -9.48
C TRP A 103 5.52 9.33 -8.26
N TRP A 104 4.52 10.23 -8.28
CA TRP A 104 3.53 10.35 -7.19
C TRP A 104 2.68 9.09 -7.04
N VAL A 105 2.25 8.49 -8.14
CA VAL A 105 1.56 7.19 -8.12
C VAL A 105 2.45 6.11 -7.49
N TRP A 106 3.73 6.06 -7.84
CA TRP A 106 4.64 5.07 -7.28
C TRP A 106 4.89 5.24 -5.79
N LEU A 107 5.12 6.48 -5.33
CA LEU A 107 5.27 6.76 -3.91
C LEU A 107 3.99 6.41 -3.13
N GLY A 108 2.82 6.75 -3.67
CA GLY A 108 1.54 6.38 -3.08
C GLY A 108 1.32 4.87 -3.00
N PHE A 109 1.71 4.13 -4.05
CA PHE A 109 1.65 2.66 -4.05
C PHE A 109 2.55 2.05 -2.98
N LEU A 110 3.82 2.46 -2.92
CA LEU A 110 4.76 1.98 -1.90
C LEU A 110 4.34 2.36 -0.49
N SER A 111 3.67 3.50 -0.33
CA SER A 111 3.11 3.94 0.94
C SER A 111 2.03 3.02 1.50
N SER A 112 1.39 2.18 0.68
CA SER A 112 0.26 1.34 1.06
C SER A 112 0.50 -0.16 0.85
N CYS A 113 1.42 -0.53 -0.04
CA CYS A 113 1.72 -1.92 -0.35
C CYS A 113 2.56 -2.55 0.78
N GLY A 114 1.90 -3.15 1.78
CA GLY A 114 2.56 -4.02 2.79
C GLY A 114 2.53 -3.52 4.24
N PHE A 115 1.33 -3.35 4.83
CA PHE A 115 1.08 -3.07 6.25
C PHE A 115 1.38 -1.63 6.74
N GLY A 116 0.84 -0.62 6.04
CA GLY A 116 0.13 0.42 6.79
C GLY A 116 0.88 1.61 7.34
N THR A 117 2.12 1.91 6.94
CA THR A 117 2.76 3.19 7.34
C THR A 117 2.36 4.37 6.44
N GLY A 118 1.16 4.36 5.86
CA GLY A 118 0.78 5.35 4.85
C GLY A 118 0.68 6.80 5.35
N LEU A 119 0.39 7.00 6.64
CA LEU A 119 0.47 8.33 7.27
C LEU A 119 1.93 8.80 7.38
N HIS A 120 2.84 7.89 7.67
CA HIS A 120 4.25 8.19 7.85
C HIS A 120 4.90 8.61 6.52
N THR A 121 4.65 7.86 5.46
CA THR A 121 5.14 8.18 4.11
C THR A 121 4.52 9.49 3.60
N PHE A 122 3.25 9.78 3.93
CA PHE A 122 2.65 11.08 3.65
C PHE A 122 3.42 12.23 4.31
N VAL A 123 3.74 12.12 5.61
CA VAL A 123 4.48 13.14 6.37
C VAL A 123 5.91 13.33 5.86
N LEU A 124 6.50 12.32 5.20
CA LEU A 124 7.86 12.42 4.66
C LEU A 124 7.94 12.99 3.24
N TYR A 125 6.92 12.78 2.41
CA TYR A 125 7.00 13.13 0.99
C TYR A 125 5.93 14.15 0.58
N LEU A 126 4.64 13.77 0.61
CA LEU A 126 3.57 14.62 0.10
C LEU A 126 3.31 15.84 1.01
N GLY A 127 3.38 15.67 2.33
CA GLY A 127 3.21 16.76 3.30
C GLY A 127 4.24 17.88 3.12
N PRO A 128 5.55 17.58 3.17
CA PRO A 128 6.60 18.57 2.95
C PRO A 128 6.50 19.26 1.58
N PHE A 129 6.15 18.51 0.53
CA PHE A 129 5.92 19.08 -0.80
C PHE A 129 4.78 20.12 -0.80
N ILE A 130 3.63 19.79 -0.21
CA ILE A 130 2.49 20.73 -0.11
C ILE A 130 2.89 21.95 0.73
N ALA A 131 3.63 21.75 1.82
CA ALA A 131 4.10 22.82 2.68
C ALA A 131 5.06 23.75 1.93
N GLU A 132 6.06 23.22 1.20
CA GLU A 132 7.01 23.98 0.39
C GLU A 132 6.29 24.83 -0.65
N VAL A 133 5.37 24.23 -1.43
CA VAL A 133 4.58 24.96 -2.43
C VAL A 133 3.72 26.06 -1.78
N THR A 134 3.13 25.79 -0.62
CA THR A 134 2.28 26.76 0.09
C THR A 134 3.10 27.94 0.58
N MET A 135 4.23 27.69 1.23
CA MET A 135 5.11 28.75 1.76
C MET A 135 5.70 29.58 0.61
N SER A 136 6.25 28.93 -0.43
CA SER A 136 6.78 29.63 -1.60
C SER A 136 5.71 30.44 -2.32
N ALA A 137 4.46 29.97 -2.36
CA ALA A 137 3.37 30.76 -2.92
C ALA A 137 3.21 32.07 -2.13
N TYR A 138 2.96 31.99 -0.82
CA TYR A 138 2.73 33.18 0.00
C TYR A 138 3.93 34.15 0.04
N GLU A 139 5.16 33.66 -0.03
CA GLU A 139 6.38 34.48 -0.09
C GLU A 139 6.57 35.16 -1.46
N CYS A 140 6.47 34.40 -2.55
CA CYS A 140 6.72 34.93 -3.89
C CYS A 140 5.53 35.74 -4.43
N GLY A 141 4.34 35.65 -3.80
CA GLY A 141 3.12 36.28 -4.31
C GLY A 141 2.62 35.69 -5.63
N THR A 142 3.10 34.52 -6.04
CA THR A 142 2.73 33.83 -7.28
C THR A 142 2.73 32.31 -7.14
N LEU A 143 1.95 31.63 -8.00
CA LEU A 143 1.93 30.15 -8.13
C LEU A 143 2.66 29.65 -9.37
N ASN A 144 3.20 30.57 -10.17
CA ASN A 144 3.92 30.29 -11.40
C ASN A 144 5.42 30.18 -11.10
N PHE A 145 5.81 29.05 -10.52
CA PHE A 145 7.22 28.76 -10.29
C PHE A 145 7.91 28.38 -11.62
N PRO A 146 9.15 28.84 -11.87
CA PRO A 146 9.98 28.29 -12.93
C PRO A 146 10.10 26.78 -12.74
N ARG A 147 10.16 26.01 -13.84
CA ARG A 147 10.26 24.54 -13.80
C ARG A 147 11.73 24.11 -13.76
N PRO A 148 12.30 23.67 -12.62
CA PRO A 148 13.52 22.88 -12.62
C PRO A 148 13.21 21.37 -12.71
N PRO A 149 14.18 20.55 -13.15
CA PRO A 149 14.14 19.11 -12.88
C PRO A 149 14.16 18.91 -11.36
N TYR A 150 13.21 18.14 -10.84
CA TYR A 150 13.12 17.82 -9.43
C TYR A 150 14.27 16.88 -9.01
N PRO A 151 14.87 16.99 -7.80
CA PRO A 151 14.53 17.90 -6.68
C PRO A 151 15.68 18.85 -6.32
N ASP A 152 15.60 20.16 -6.65
CA ASP A 152 16.60 21.13 -6.17
C ASP A 152 16.02 22.49 -5.66
N ARG A 153 14.72 22.54 -5.30
CA ARG A 153 13.94 23.64 -4.65
C ARG A 153 13.10 24.52 -5.57
N ILE A 154 11.98 25.03 -5.03
CA ILE A 154 11.14 26.06 -5.67
C ILE A 154 11.81 27.44 -5.54
N ILE A 155 12.02 28.12 -6.68
CA ILE A 155 12.63 29.46 -6.74
C ILE A 155 11.56 30.48 -7.14
N CYS A 156 11.51 31.64 -6.50
CA CYS A 156 10.60 32.72 -6.93
C CYS A 156 10.98 33.20 -8.34
N PRO A 157 10.02 33.47 -9.24
CA PRO A 157 10.31 34.05 -10.54
C PRO A 157 10.83 35.49 -10.40
N ASP A 158 11.75 35.89 -11.29
CA ASP A 158 12.37 37.23 -11.29
C ASP A 158 11.36 38.36 -11.55
N ASN A 159 10.25 38.05 -12.25
CA ASN A 159 9.14 38.96 -12.51
C ASN A 159 7.87 38.42 -11.84
N PRO A 160 7.56 38.80 -10.60
CA PRO A 160 6.30 38.41 -9.97
C PRO A 160 5.14 39.08 -10.71
N ASP A 161 4.14 38.29 -11.10
CA ASP A 161 2.85 38.80 -11.57
C ASP A 161 2.16 39.57 -10.43
N LEU A 162 2.42 40.88 -10.32
CA LEU A 162 1.99 41.79 -9.24
C LEU A 162 0.46 41.93 -9.04
N GLY A 163 -0.36 41.18 -9.77
CA GLY A 163 -1.82 41.27 -9.75
C GLY A 163 -2.56 40.07 -9.15
N GLU A 164 -1.87 38.96 -8.84
CA GLU A 164 -2.56 37.75 -8.40
C GLU A 164 -2.58 37.59 -6.88
N SER A 165 -3.74 37.84 -6.25
CA SER A 165 -3.92 37.50 -4.84
C SER A 165 -3.92 35.97 -4.67
N ILE A 166 -3.03 35.50 -3.79
CA ILE A 166 -2.97 34.09 -3.41
C ILE A 166 -4.07 33.82 -2.40
N ASN A 167 -4.88 32.84 -2.73
CA ASN A 167 -5.87 32.32 -1.81
C ASN A 167 -5.64 30.81 -1.60
N PHE A 168 -6.18 30.32 -0.51
CA PHE A 168 -6.11 28.92 -0.10
C PHE A 168 -6.53 27.95 -1.23
N TRP A 169 -7.60 28.28 -1.95
CA TRP A 169 -8.15 27.46 -3.02
C TRP A 169 -7.24 27.37 -4.25
N LYS A 170 -6.49 28.44 -4.57
CA LYS A 170 -5.53 28.44 -5.67
C LYS A 170 -4.32 27.56 -5.34
N VAL A 171 -3.84 27.59 -4.09
CA VAL A 171 -2.77 26.69 -3.60
C VAL A 171 -3.26 25.24 -3.64
N MET A 172 -4.48 24.98 -3.15
CA MET A 172 -5.12 23.68 -3.21
C MET A 172 -5.17 23.14 -4.65
N ARG A 173 -5.61 23.95 -5.61
CA ARG A 173 -5.68 23.56 -7.03
C ARG A 173 -4.29 23.33 -7.63
N LYS A 174 -3.27 24.05 -7.17
CA LYS A 174 -1.89 23.90 -7.67
C LYS A 174 -1.29 22.53 -7.36
N VAL A 175 -1.50 22.01 -6.15
CA VAL A 175 -0.94 20.72 -5.70
C VAL A 175 -1.94 19.55 -5.78
N GLN A 176 -3.13 19.82 -6.34
CA GLN A 176 -4.23 18.86 -6.43
C GLN A 176 -3.86 17.62 -7.24
N MET A 177 -3.18 17.79 -8.38
CA MET A 177 -2.89 16.66 -9.27
C MET A 177 -1.89 15.70 -8.61
N GLU A 178 -0.82 16.22 -8.01
CA GLU A 178 0.17 15.44 -7.26
C GLU A 178 -0.48 14.69 -6.10
N SER A 179 -1.38 15.37 -5.39
CA SER A 179 -2.14 14.82 -4.28
C SER A 179 -3.06 13.67 -4.75
N ILE A 180 -3.83 13.87 -5.81
CA ILE A 180 -4.72 12.83 -6.39
C ILE A 180 -3.90 11.63 -6.90
N MET A 181 -2.77 11.88 -7.58
CA MET A 181 -1.91 10.81 -8.10
C MET A 181 -1.30 9.99 -6.96
N TRP A 182 -0.88 10.63 -5.87
CA TRP A 182 -0.49 9.94 -4.65
C TRP A 182 -1.63 9.07 -4.10
N GLY A 183 -2.82 9.65 -3.93
CA GLY A 183 -3.96 8.91 -3.41
C GLY A 183 -4.41 7.75 -4.31
N PHE A 184 -4.32 7.92 -5.63
CA PHE A 184 -4.50 6.84 -6.61
C PHE A 184 -3.48 5.71 -6.39
N GLY A 185 -2.21 6.07 -6.23
CA GLY A 185 -1.16 5.12 -5.84
C GLY A 185 -1.52 4.35 -4.57
N THR A 186 -2.00 5.04 -3.52
CA THR A 186 -2.42 4.36 -2.29
C THR A 186 -3.58 3.41 -2.53
N ALA A 187 -4.55 3.74 -3.38
CA ALA A 187 -5.66 2.84 -3.74
C ALA A 187 -5.16 1.59 -4.49
N LEU A 188 -4.16 1.73 -5.36
CA LEU A 188 -3.48 0.59 -6.00
C LEU A 188 -2.75 -0.30 -4.98
N GLY A 189 -2.20 0.30 -3.92
CA GLY A 189 -1.52 -0.44 -2.84
C GLY A 189 -2.43 -1.34 -2.00
N GLU A 190 -3.76 -1.22 -2.10
CA GLU A 190 -4.71 -2.15 -1.47
C GLU A 190 -5.07 -3.35 -2.34
N LEU A 191 -4.69 -3.33 -3.62
CA LEU A 191 -4.95 -4.45 -4.53
C LEU A 191 -4.21 -5.72 -4.12
N PRO A 192 -2.93 -5.69 -3.69
CA PRO A 192 -2.24 -6.89 -3.22
C PRO A 192 -2.98 -7.62 -2.08
N PRO A 193 -3.32 -7.00 -0.93
CA PRO A 193 -4.05 -7.71 0.13
C PRO A 193 -5.45 -8.17 -0.32
N TYR A 194 -6.14 -7.40 -1.16
CA TYR A 194 -7.44 -7.79 -1.73
C TYR A 194 -7.35 -9.07 -2.57
N PHE A 195 -6.41 -9.15 -3.53
CA PHE A 195 -6.27 -10.33 -4.38
C PHE A 195 -5.70 -11.53 -3.61
N MET A 196 -4.82 -11.28 -2.64
CA MET A 196 -4.31 -12.33 -1.75
C MET A 196 -5.45 -12.98 -0.96
N ALA A 197 -6.26 -12.18 -0.25
CA ALA A 197 -7.38 -12.69 0.53
C ALA A 197 -8.45 -13.37 -0.34
N ARG A 198 -8.73 -12.79 -1.52
CA ARG A 198 -9.67 -13.37 -2.49
C ARG A 198 -9.18 -14.72 -3.02
N GLY A 199 -7.90 -14.82 -3.40
CA GLY A 199 -7.29 -16.06 -3.87
C GLY A 199 -7.30 -17.14 -2.79
N ALA A 200 -6.98 -16.75 -1.55
CA ALA A 200 -6.95 -17.67 -0.42
C ALA A 200 -8.33 -18.24 -0.04
N ARG A 201 -9.38 -17.41 -0.12
CA ARG A 201 -10.78 -17.87 0.03
C ARG A 201 -11.18 -18.86 -1.05
N LEU A 202 -10.84 -18.56 -2.31
CA LEU A 202 -11.14 -19.43 -3.45
C LEU A 202 -10.34 -20.75 -3.42
N SER A 203 -9.17 -20.78 -2.79
CA SER A 203 -8.36 -21.99 -2.62
C SER A 203 -8.68 -22.80 -1.36
N GLY A 204 -9.62 -22.35 -0.53
CA GLY A 204 -10.01 -23.03 0.72
C GLY A 204 -8.93 -23.05 1.81
N GLU A 205 -7.92 -22.18 1.75
CA GLU A 205 -6.75 -22.24 2.66
C GLU A 205 -6.90 -21.37 3.92
N TYR A 206 -7.93 -20.54 3.98
CA TYR A 206 -8.26 -19.65 5.11
C TYR A 206 -9.46 -20.12 5.94
N ASP A 207 -9.96 -21.33 5.69
CA ASP A 207 -11.18 -21.86 6.30
C ASP A 207 -11.02 -22.19 7.80
N ASP A 208 -9.81 -22.09 8.39
CA ASP A 208 -9.59 -22.46 9.80
C ASP A 208 -9.40 -21.28 10.77
N GLU A 209 -8.88 -20.12 10.34
CA GLU A 209 -8.64 -18.99 11.25
C GLU A 209 -9.76 -17.94 11.23
N PHE A 210 -10.31 -17.64 10.06
CA PHE A 210 -11.41 -16.69 9.96
C PHE A 210 -12.77 -17.38 10.14
N SER A 211 -12.92 -18.68 9.81
CA SER A 211 -14.12 -19.44 10.20
C SER A 211 -14.21 -19.59 11.72
N LYS A 212 -13.09 -19.69 12.44
CA LYS A 212 -13.09 -19.56 13.92
C LYS A 212 -13.57 -18.17 14.37
N LEU A 213 -13.24 -17.12 13.62
CA LEU A 213 -13.78 -15.78 13.89
C LEU A 213 -15.29 -15.72 13.59
N GLU A 214 -15.74 -16.34 12.50
CA GLU A 214 -17.14 -16.42 12.07
C GLU A 214 -18.01 -17.30 12.98
N GLU A 215 -17.46 -18.40 13.51
CA GLU A 215 -18.07 -19.25 14.55
C GLU A 215 -18.18 -18.50 15.89
N VAL A 216 -17.18 -17.69 16.25
CA VAL A 216 -17.24 -16.80 17.44
C VAL A 216 -18.23 -15.65 17.22
N ILE A 217 -18.45 -15.22 15.97
CA ILE A 217 -19.42 -14.16 15.61
C ILE A 217 -20.86 -14.68 15.68
N SER A 218 -21.10 -15.90 15.19
CA SER A 218 -22.43 -16.52 15.15
C SER A 218 -22.87 -17.05 16.51
N SER A 219 -21.94 -17.55 17.33
CA SER A 219 -22.23 -17.93 18.73
C SER A 219 -22.60 -16.74 19.63
N ASN A 220 -22.01 -15.55 19.40
CA ASN A 220 -22.34 -14.34 20.18
C ASN A 220 -23.70 -13.71 19.84
N GLN A 221 -24.37 -14.11 18.76
CA GLN A 221 -25.71 -13.62 18.45
C GLN A 221 -26.82 -14.38 19.18
N ASN A 222 -26.55 -15.60 19.68
CA ASN A 222 -27.58 -16.47 20.27
C ASN A 222 -27.31 -16.94 21.71
N THR A 223 -26.24 -16.49 22.36
CA THR A 223 -26.00 -16.92 23.75
C THR A 223 -25.46 -15.77 24.60
N GLN A 224 -26.34 -15.26 25.47
CA GLN A 224 -25.91 -14.51 26.63
C GLN A 224 -24.91 -15.35 27.43
N SER A 225 -23.72 -14.77 27.60
CA SER A 225 -22.82 -14.97 28.73
C SER A 225 -22.46 -16.42 29.08
N THR A 226 -21.30 -16.89 28.63
CA THR A 226 -20.26 -17.39 29.56
C THR A 226 -18.89 -17.37 28.86
N THR A 227 -17.87 -16.88 29.56
CA THR A 227 -16.42 -16.91 29.27
C THR A 227 -15.82 -15.55 28.88
N ASP A 228 -15.35 -14.86 29.93
CA ASP A 228 -14.52 -13.66 29.89
C ASP A 228 -13.21 -13.90 29.14
N GLN A 229 -13.13 -13.38 27.92
CA GLN A 229 -11.88 -12.97 27.30
C GLN A 229 -12.05 -11.49 26.93
N PRO A 230 -11.16 -10.58 27.36
CA PRO A 230 -11.30 -9.17 27.04
C PRO A 230 -11.17 -9.00 25.52
N ILE A 231 -12.29 -8.68 24.88
CA ILE A 231 -12.34 -8.44 23.44
C ILE A 231 -11.44 -7.22 23.16
N THR A 232 -10.25 -7.46 22.60
CA THR A 232 -9.31 -6.39 22.24
C THR A 232 -10.00 -5.40 21.31
N PHE A 233 -9.76 -4.10 21.48
CA PHE A 233 -10.34 -3.02 20.65
C PHE A 233 -10.23 -3.31 19.13
N GLN A 234 -9.11 -3.91 18.71
CA GLN A 234 -8.87 -4.37 17.34
C GLN A 234 -9.96 -5.33 16.84
N ARG A 235 -10.32 -6.34 17.64
CA ARG A 235 -11.33 -7.33 17.29
C ARG A 235 -12.74 -6.73 17.23
N ARG A 236 -13.03 -5.73 18.07
CA ARG A 236 -14.30 -4.97 17.99
C ARG A 236 -14.37 -4.08 16.74
N ALA A 237 -13.24 -3.50 16.34
CA ALA A 237 -13.14 -2.71 15.11
C ALA A 237 -13.29 -3.60 13.85
N GLU A 238 -12.71 -4.79 13.86
CA GLU A 238 -12.91 -5.82 12.82
C GLU A 238 -14.39 -6.21 12.68
N LEU A 239 -15.08 -6.44 13.80
CA LEU A 239 -16.51 -6.77 13.82
C LEU A 239 -17.39 -5.63 13.31
N PHE A 240 -17.07 -4.39 13.68
CA PHE A 240 -17.79 -3.22 13.17
C PHE A 240 -17.58 -3.05 11.67
N LEU A 241 -16.34 -3.21 11.20
CA LEU A 241 -16.00 -3.16 9.78
C LEU A 241 -16.75 -4.23 8.99
N HIS A 242 -16.82 -5.44 9.53
CA HIS A 242 -17.59 -6.55 8.97
C HIS A 242 -19.08 -6.18 8.78
N HIS A 243 -19.72 -5.65 9.83
CA HIS A 243 -21.12 -5.25 9.77
C HIS A 243 -21.35 -4.10 8.78
N LEU A 244 -20.43 -3.14 8.70
CA LEU A 244 -20.52 -2.01 7.79
C LEU A 244 -20.37 -2.44 6.32
N ILE A 245 -19.43 -3.31 5.99
CA ILE A 245 -19.21 -3.78 4.62
C ILE A 245 -20.40 -4.60 4.13
N LEU A 246 -20.93 -5.51 4.95
CA LEU A 246 -22.09 -6.34 4.58
C LEU A 246 -23.38 -5.52 4.44
N ARG A 247 -23.60 -4.53 5.31
CA ARG A 247 -24.85 -3.77 5.34
C ARG A 247 -24.86 -2.57 4.39
N ALA A 248 -23.73 -1.90 4.21
CA ALA A 248 -23.63 -0.66 3.42
C ALA A 248 -22.94 -0.85 2.06
N GLY A 249 -22.37 -2.03 1.77
CA GLY A 249 -21.77 -2.35 0.47
C GLY A 249 -20.75 -1.30 0.03
N PHE A 250 -20.98 -0.69 -1.14
CA PHE A 250 -20.10 0.35 -1.71
C PHE A 250 -19.86 1.53 -0.75
N ILE A 251 -20.91 2.02 -0.07
CA ILE A 251 -20.81 3.16 0.85
C ILE A 251 -20.00 2.79 2.09
N GLY A 252 -20.17 1.56 2.59
CA GLY A 252 -19.38 1.04 3.71
C GLY A 252 -17.89 1.01 3.39
N ILE A 253 -17.54 0.49 2.20
CA ILE A 253 -16.16 0.45 1.72
C ILE A 253 -15.60 1.87 1.56
N LEU A 254 -16.39 2.79 0.99
CA LEU A 254 -16.00 4.19 0.80
C LEU A 254 -15.67 4.88 2.12
N LEU A 255 -16.53 4.72 3.13
CA LEU A 255 -16.33 5.30 4.46
C LEU A 255 -15.06 4.76 5.11
N CYS A 256 -14.82 3.45 5.00
CA CYS A 256 -13.61 2.82 5.55
C CYS A 256 -12.34 3.28 4.83
N ALA A 257 -12.39 3.46 3.51
CA ALA A 257 -11.28 3.97 2.72
C ALA A 257 -10.97 5.46 3.03
N SER A 258 -11.97 6.23 3.45
CA SER A 258 -11.85 7.67 3.71
C SER A 258 -11.21 8.02 5.06
N ILE A 259 -11.16 7.08 6.01
CA ILE A 259 -10.65 7.34 7.38
C ILE A 259 -9.12 7.12 7.45
N PRO A 260 -8.35 8.07 8.02
CA PRO A 260 -6.91 7.91 8.20
C PRO A 260 -6.54 6.99 9.38
N ASN A 261 -6.13 5.74 9.07
CA ASN A 261 -5.45 4.67 9.88
C ASN A 261 -5.97 4.36 11.30
N PRO A 262 -6.14 3.08 11.73
CA PRO A 262 -5.46 1.84 11.30
C PRO A 262 -6.35 0.81 10.56
N LEU A 263 -7.62 1.13 10.30
CA LEU A 263 -8.61 0.25 9.63
C LEU A 263 -8.34 0.00 8.13
N PHE A 264 -7.31 0.64 7.61
CA PHE A 264 -7.03 0.82 6.20
C PHE A 264 -6.55 -0.48 5.51
N ASP A 265 -5.60 -1.21 6.10
CA ASP A 265 -5.12 -2.49 5.54
C ASP A 265 -6.14 -3.63 5.69
N LEU A 266 -7.04 -3.49 6.66
CA LEU A 266 -8.05 -4.48 6.96
C LEU A 266 -9.15 -4.49 5.88
N ALA A 267 -9.55 -3.32 5.37
CA ALA A 267 -10.58 -3.21 4.34
C ALA A 267 -10.25 -4.03 3.08
N GLY A 268 -8.99 -4.02 2.63
CA GLY A 268 -8.54 -4.82 1.48
C GLY A 268 -8.67 -6.32 1.71
N VAL A 269 -8.15 -6.81 2.85
CA VAL A 269 -8.23 -8.24 3.22
C VAL A 269 -9.68 -8.68 3.38
N THR A 270 -10.49 -7.92 4.11
CA THR A 270 -11.90 -8.20 4.36
C THR A 270 -12.71 -8.24 3.06
N CYS A 271 -12.56 -7.23 2.19
CA CYS A 271 -13.25 -7.21 0.89
C CYS A 271 -12.83 -8.34 -0.04
N GLY A 272 -11.54 -8.71 -0.03
CA GLY A 272 -11.02 -9.84 -0.79
C GLY A 272 -11.63 -11.16 -0.33
N HIS A 273 -11.64 -11.39 0.99
CA HIS A 273 -12.22 -12.59 1.60
C HIS A 273 -13.72 -12.74 1.29
N PHE A 274 -14.49 -11.65 1.37
CA PHE A 274 -15.93 -11.67 1.05
C PHE A 274 -16.25 -11.67 -0.45
N LEU A 275 -15.23 -11.82 -1.30
CA LEU A 275 -15.38 -11.91 -2.76
C LEU A 275 -16.12 -10.70 -3.37
N VAL A 276 -16.02 -9.53 -2.73
CA VAL A 276 -16.63 -8.28 -3.22
C VAL A 276 -16.15 -8.03 -4.66
N PRO A 277 -17.01 -7.61 -5.61
CA PRO A 277 -16.59 -7.31 -6.98
C PRO A 277 -15.45 -6.28 -7.02
N PHE A 278 -14.48 -6.50 -7.92
CA PHE A 278 -13.30 -5.64 -8.04
C PHE A 278 -13.67 -4.16 -8.23
N TRP A 279 -14.62 -3.86 -9.11
CA TRP A 279 -15.00 -2.47 -9.42
C TRP A 279 -15.67 -1.75 -8.25
N SER A 280 -16.46 -2.48 -7.45
CA SER A 280 -17.10 -1.90 -6.26
C SER A 280 -16.05 -1.59 -5.18
N PHE A 281 -15.07 -2.47 -5.01
CA PHE A 281 -13.96 -2.25 -4.10
C PHE A 281 -13.05 -1.12 -4.58
N PHE A 282 -12.47 -1.24 -5.78
CA PHE A 282 -11.51 -0.29 -6.32
C PHE A 282 -12.11 1.11 -6.54
N GLY A 283 -13.36 1.19 -6.97
CA GLY A 283 -14.06 2.46 -7.13
C GLY A 283 -14.25 3.17 -5.79
N ALA A 284 -14.69 2.44 -4.76
CA ALA A 284 -14.87 2.99 -3.43
C ALA A 284 -13.53 3.41 -2.79
N THR A 285 -12.48 2.61 -2.94
CA THR A 285 -11.15 2.95 -2.42
C THR A 285 -10.51 4.12 -3.16
N PHE A 286 -10.67 4.19 -4.48
CA PHE A 286 -10.21 5.33 -5.28
C PHE A 286 -10.88 6.63 -4.81
N ILE A 287 -12.21 6.68 -4.72
CA ILE A 287 -12.92 7.89 -4.29
C ILE A 287 -12.55 8.25 -2.85
N GLY A 288 -12.54 7.27 -1.95
CA GLY A 288 -12.24 7.50 -0.53
C GLY A 288 -10.82 8.03 -0.32
N LYS A 289 -9.85 7.58 -1.12
CA LYS A 289 -8.44 7.85 -0.86
C LYS A 289 -7.84 8.89 -1.78
N ALA A 290 -8.11 8.82 -3.07
CA ALA A 290 -7.60 9.77 -4.05
C ALA A 290 -8.33 11.11 -4.01
N LEU A 291 -9.58 11.14 -3.55
CA LEU A 291 -10.36 12.36 -3.45
C LEU A 291 -10.56 12.76 -1.99
N ILE A 292 -11.31 11.99 -1.20
CA ILE A 292 -11.76 12.45 0.13
C ILE A 292 -10.58 12.58 1.11
N LYS A 293 -9.88 11.49 1.40
CA LYS A 293 -8.81 11.46 2.40
C LYS A 293 -7.66 12.39 2.04
N VAL A 294 -7.22 12.35 0.79
CA VAL A 294 -6.10 13.18 0.33
C VAL A 294 -6.44 14.66 0.40
N HIS A 295 -7.64 15.09 -0.02
CA HIS A 295 -8.02 16.49 0.12
C HIS A 295 -8.13 16.91 1.59
N LEU A 296 -8.60 16.02 2.48
CA LEU A 296 -8.58 16.31 3.92
C LEU A 296 -7.15 16.51 4.44
N GLN A 297 -6.20 15.65 4.05
CA GLN A 297 -4.79 15.79 4.42
C GLN A 297 -4.16 17.07 3.83
N GLN A 298 -4.48 17.37 2.58
CA GLN A 298 -4.02 18.56 1.87
C GLN A 298 -4.57 19.85 2.53
N LEU A 299 -5.85 19.86 2.91
CA LEU A 299 -6.49 20.95 3.67
C LEU A 299 -5.74 21.21 4.97
N THR A 300 -5.44 20.15 5.73
CA THR A 300 -4.69 20.28 6.99
C THR A 300 -3.31 20.87 6.74
N VAL A 301 -2.54 20.35 5.78
CA VAL A 301 -1.17 20.85 5.56
C VAL A 301 -1.17 22.31 5.09
N ILE A 302 -2.02 22.70 4.13
CA ILE A 302 -2.07 24.08 3.65
C ILE A 302 -2.48 25.04 4.79
N ALA A 303 -3.43 24.63 5.63
CA ALA A 303 -3.86 25.44 6.78
C ALA A 303 -2.73 25.61 7.82
N LEU A 304 -1.93 24.56 8.04
CA LEU A 304 -0.79 24.59 8.95
C LEU A 304 0.44 25.32 8.38
N SER A 305 0.54 25.48 7.07
CA SER A 305 1.66 26.15 6.40
C SER A 305 1.41 27.62 6.04
N SER A 306 0.18 28.13 6.19
CA SER A 306 -0.16 29.53 5.91
C SER A 306 -0.03 30.39 7.17
N GLU A 307 0.85 31.39 7.18
CA GLU A 307 1.11 32.27 8.34
C GLU A 307 -0.16 32.89 8.94
N HIS A 308 -1.01 33.48 8.09
CA HIS A 308 -2.25 34.13 8.52
C HIS A 308 -3.27 33.14 9.14
N HIS A 309 -3.20 31.86 8.78
CA HIS A 309 -4.08 30.81 9.31
C HIS A 309 -3.47 30.11 10.52
N VAL A 310 -2.14 30.00 10.62
CA VAL A 310 -1.44 29.50 11.80
C VAL A 310 -1.77 30.39 12.99
N ASP A 311 -1.68 31.72 12.87
CA ASP A 311 -2.02 32.63 13.97
C ASP A 311 -3.50 32.50 14.38
N SER A 312 -4.41 32.38 13.40
CA SER A 312 -5.84 32.17 13.67
C SER A 312 -6.16 30.80 14.28
N LEU A 313 -5.45 29.74 13.88
CA LEU A 313 -5.56 28.37 14.42
C LEU A 313 -4.96 28.27 15.82
N VAL A 314 -3.86 28.98 16.05
CA VAL A 314 -3.18 29.10 17.34
C VAL A 314 -4.09 29.85 18.33
N ASP A 315 -4.73 30.93 17.91
CA ASP A 315 -5.73 31.64 18.72
C ASP A 315 -6.99 30.80 18.99
N LEU A 316 -7.44 30.01 18.01
CA LEU A 316 -8.57 29.09 18.17
C LEU A 316 -8.23 27.91 19.09
N MET A 317 -7.01 27.37 19.01
CA MET A 317 -6.51 26.34 19.91
C MET A 317 -6.32 26.88 21.34
N GLY A 318 -5.88 28.12 21.49
CA GLY A 318 -5.79 28.81 22.79
C GLY A 318 -7.15 29.00 23.47
N ARG A 319 -8.26 28.98 22.70
CA ARG A 319 -9.63 28.98 23.24
C ARG A 319 -10.11 27.62 23.76
N ILE A 320 -9.38 26.53 23.55
CA ILE A 320 -9.73 25.21 24.09
C ILE A 320 -9.31 25.18 25.57
N PRO A 321 -10.26 25.22 26.52
CA PRO A 321 -9.91 25.18 27.93
C PRO A 321 -9.24 23.83 28.23
N VAL A 322 -8.13 23.87 28.99
CA VAL A 322 -7.32 22.74 29.49
C VAL A 322 -6.09 22.36 28.65
N TYR A 323 -6.17 22.15 27.34
CA TYR A 323 -5.02 21.64 26.55
C TYR A 323 -4.39 22.65 25.57
N GLY A 324 -5.07 23.77 25.28
CA GLY A 324 -4.63 24.76 24.28
C GLY A 324 -3.23 25.31 24.53
N ASN A 325 -2.99 25.86 25.73
CA ASN A 325 -1.71 26.52 26.05
C ASN A 325 -0.51 25.56 26.12
N ARG A 326 -0.74 24.27 26.42
CA ARG A 326 0.32 23.25 26.45
C ARG A 326 0.66 22.68 25.06
N LEU A 327 -0.30 22.69 24.13
CA LEU A 327 -0.09 22.24 22.75
C LEU A 327 0.43 23.37 21.85
N GLN A 328 0.08 24.62 22.15
CA GLN A 328 0.46 25.80 21.37
C GLN A 328 1.97 25.99 21.26
N ALA A 329 2.70 25.95 22.37
CA ALA A 329 4.15 26.19 22.40
C ALA A 329 4.98 25.18 21.58
N PRO A 330 4.85 23.85 21.77
CA PRO A 330 5.63 22.88 21.00
C PRO A 330 5.22 22.85 19.52
N PHE A 331 3.96 23.17 19.22
CA PHE A 331 3.46 23.22 17.86
C PHE A 331 4.02 24.42 17.09
N LEU A 332 4.01 25.61 17.72
CA LEU A 332 4.57 26.83 17.14
C LEU A 332 6.09 26.72 16.96
N GLU A 333 6.80 26.14 17.93
CA GLU A 333 8.25 25.92 17.87
C GLU A 333 8.64 24.92 16.76
N TYR A 334 7.86 23.86 16.57
CA TYR A 334 8.03 22.91 15.46
C TYR A 334 7.80 23.57 14.10
N LEU A 335 6.75 24.38 13.95
CA LEU A 335 6.47 25.14 12.72
C LEU A 335 7.59 26.15 12.42
N GLN A 336 8.10 26.84 13.43
CA GLN A 336 9.20 27.79 13.30
C GLN A 336 10.52 27.10 12.94
N GLN A 337 10.81 25.92 13.50
CA GLN A 337 11.99 25.12 13.12
C GLN A 337 11.90 24.60 11.68
N GLN A 338 10.72 24.18 11.22
CA GLN A 338 10.51 23.80 9.82
C GLN A 338 10.70 25.00 8.89
N LYS A 339 10.18 26.18 9.25
CA LYS A 339 10.38 27.41 8.49
C LYS A 339 11.86 27.83 8.44
N ALA A 340 12.55 27.78 9.57
CA ALA A 340 13.96 28.16 9.67
C ALA A 340 14.90 27.20 8.92
N SER A 341 14.60 25.88 8.94
CA SER A 341 15.34 24.88 8.18
C SER A 341 15.09 24.95 6.67
N LEU A 342 13.97 25.53 6.23
CA LEU A 342 13.69 25.82 4.82
C LEU A 342 14.49 27.04 4.32
N HIS A 343 14.62 28.09 5.14
CA HIS A 343 15.32 29.33 4.76
C HIS A 343 16.85 29.26 4.88
N ASN A 344 17.39 28.51 5.85
CA ASN A 344 18.83 28.46 6.05
C ASN A 344 19.51 27.49 5.07
N LYS A 345 20.34 28.08 4.23
CA LYS A 345 21.08 27.53 3.09
C LYS A 345 22.23 26.59 3.46
N GLU A 346 22.19 25.94 4.61
CA GLU A 346 23.16 24.88 4.90
C GLU A 346 22.68 23.58 4.27
N PRO A 347 23.56 22.81 3.59
CA PRO A 347 23.25 21.40 3.37
C PRO A 347 22.95 20.83 4.76
N ILE A 348 21.88 20.06 4.89
CA ILE A 348 21.53 19.34 6.12
C ILE A 348 22.74 18.48 6.51
N GLY A 349 23.66 19.06 7.28
CA GLY A 349 24.89 18.45 7.78
C GLY A 349 24.65 17.70 9.09
N GLN A 350 23.44 17.78 9.63
CA GLN A 350 22.95 16.87 10.64
C GLN A 350 21.58 16.39 10.21
N GLN A 351 21.58 15.24 9.53
CA GLN A 351 20.41 14.37 9.48
C GLN A 351 19.94 14.21 10.93
N SER A 352 18.76 14.74 11.26
CA SER A 352 18.23 14.69 12.62
C SER A 352 18.34 13.25 13.11
N TRP A 353 18.76 13.03 14.37
CA TRP A 353 18.88 11.68 14.92
C TRP A 353 17.56 10.89 14.73
N LEU A 354 16.42 11.58 14.73
CA LEU A 354 15.11 11.04 14.37
C LEU A 354 15.04 10.60 12.91
N GLN A 355 15.48 11.42 11.95
CA GLN A 355 15.52 11.06 10.52
C GLN A 355 16.43 9.87 10.25
N THR A 356 17.58 9.78 10.92
CA THR A 356 18.48 8.64 10.80
C THR A 356 17.87 7.38 11.43
N MET A 357 17.28 7.49 12.62
CA MET A 357 16.56 6.38 13.27
C MET A 357 15.40 5.88 12.38
N LEU A 358 14.67 6.82 11.79
CA LEU A 358 13.56 6.54 10.89
C LEU A 358 14.02 5.87 9.59
N PHE A 359 15.13 6.34 9.02
CA PHE A 359 15.73 5.74 7.83
C PHE A 359 16.22 4.32 8.10
N VAL A 360 16.86 4.08 9.25
CA VAL A 360 17.27 2.73 9.69
C VAL A 360 16.04 1.84 9.91
N LEU A 361 14.98 2.36 10.53
CA LEU A 361 13.73 1.63 10.73
C LEU A 361 13.05 1.28 9.40
N ILE A 362 12.94 2.22 8.47
CA ILE A 362 12.40 1.97 7.12
C ILE A 362 13.27 0.93 6.40
N SER A 363 14.59 1.09 6.44
CA SER A 363 15.53 0.14 5.81
C SER A 363 15.39 -1.26 6.39
N ALA A 364 15.21 -1.38 7.71
CA ALA A 364 14.95 -2.65 8.38
C ALA A 364 13.59 -3.26 7.97
N LEU A 365 12.54 -2.44 7.86
CA LEU A 365 11.23 -2.88 7.35
C LEU A 365 11.33 -3.38 5.91
N ILE A 366 12.02 -2.65 5.02
CA ILE A 366 12.24 -3.06 3.61
C ILE A 366 13.03 -4.37 3.57
N LEU A 367 14.10 -4.49 4.35
CA LEU A 367 14.89 -5.73 4.40
C LEU A 367 14.04 -6.90 4.91
N SER A 368 13.24 -6.69 5.96
CA SER A 368 12.32 -7.71 6.48
C SER A 368 11.27 -8.11 5.45
N PHE A 369 10.79 -7.17 4.64
CA PHE A 369 9.85 -7.42 3.55
C PHE A 369 10.49 -8.22 2.41
N LEU A 370 11.74 -7.90 2.03
CA LEU A 370 12.49 -8.68 1.04
C LEU A 370 12.69 -10.13 1.51
N VAL A 371 13.04 -10.32 2.78
CA VAL A 371 13.15 -11.66 3.39
C VAL A 371 11.79 -12.37 3.37
N SER A 372 10.70 -11.66 3.67
CA SER A 372 9.34 -12.19 3.60
C SER A 372 8.96 -12.64 2.18
N ILE A 373 9.35 -11.89 1.13
CA ILE A 373 9.16 -12.30 -0.27
C ILE A 373 9.88 -13.61 -0.55
N ILE A 374 11.15 -13.74 -0.13
CA ILE A 374 11.93 -14.97 -0.31
C ILE A 374 11.23 -16.15 0.36
N HIS A 375 10.78 -15.98 1.61
CA HIS A 375 10.01 -17.01 2.32
C HIS A 375 8.71 -17.37 1.58
N ALA A 376 7.96 -16.37 1.11
CA ALA A 376 6.69 -16.58 0.42
C ALA A 376 6.88 -17.37 -0.89
N PHE A 377 7.91 -17.05 -1.67
CA PHE A 377 8.24 -17.75 -2.91
C PHE A 377 8.72 -19.18 -2.64
N ALA A 378 9.57 -19.38 -1.64
CA ALA A 378 10.03 -20.71 -1.24
C ALA A 378 8.86 -21.61 -0.79
N ARG A 379 7.94 -21.06 0.03
CA ARG A 379 6.72 -21.76 0.46
C ARG A 379 5.77 -22.06 -0.71
N SER A 380 5.64 -21.14 -1.67
CA SER A 380 4.85 -21.34 -2.89
C SER A 380 5.37 -22.52 -3.71
N TYR A 381 6.70 -22.63 -3.89
CA TYR A 381 7.29 -23.77 -4.61
C TYR A 381 7.05 -25.09 -3.89
N HIS A 382 7.29 -25.12 -2.57
CA HIS A 382 7.10 -26.33 -1.78
C HIS A 382 5.65 -26.83 -1.85
N ARG A 383 4.66 -25.92 -1.73
CA ARG A 383 3.25 -26.27 -1.93
C ARG A 383 3.01 -26.90 -3.30
N ARG A 384 3.55 -26.31 -4.36
CA ARG A 384 3.40 -26.83 -5.73
C ARG A 384 3.99 -28.23 -5.87
N LEU A 385 5.15 -28.46 -5.26
CA LEU A 385 5.79 -29.77 -5.23
C LEU A 385 4.88 -30.82 -4.55
N CYS A 386 4.27 -30.48 -3.40
CA CYS A 386 3.31 -31.34 -2.73
C CYS A 386 2.07 -31.62 -3.59
N GLU A 387 1.53 -30.61 -4.28
CA GLU A 387 0.40 -30.79 -5.20
C GLU A 387 0.75 -31.73 -6.38
N TRP A 388 1.97 -31.63 -6.92
CA TRP A 388 2.43 -32.53 -7.98
C TRP A 388 2.62 -33.96 -7.49
N GLN A 389 3.16 -34.16 -6.29
CA GLN A 389 3.28 -35.48 -5.68
C GLN A 389 1.91 -36.12 -5.47
N LEU A 390 0.94 -35.38 -4.93
CA LEU A 390 -0.42 -35.88 -4.74
C LEU A 390 -1.10 -36.28 -6.06
N ARG A 391 -0.87 -35.54 -7.15
CA ARG A 391 -1.40 -35.90 -8.47
C ARG A 391 -0.72 -37.14 -9.04
N ALA A 392 0.61 -37.24 -8.92
CA ALA A 392 1.35 -38.41 -9.37
C ALA A 392 0.89 -39.67 -8.62
N ASP A 393 0.73 -39.59 -7.30
CA ASP A 393 0.25 -40.70 -6.48
C ASP A 393 -1.21 -41.07 -6.84
N GLY A 394 -2.06 -40.07 -7.09
CA GLY A 394 -3.44 -40.29 -7.56
C GLY A 394 -3.54 -40.96 -8.93
N GLU A 395 -2.69 -40.58 -9.88
CA GLU A 395 -2.61 -41.21 -11.22
C GLU A 395 -2.05 -42.65 -11.16
N ILE A 396 -1.14 -42.94 -10.22
CA ILE A 396 -0.62 -44.29 -9.99
C ILE A 396 -1.74 -45.19 -9.46
N ILE A 397 -2.54 -44.71 -8.51
CA ILE A 397 -3.66 -45.45 -7.93
C ILE A 397 -4.73 -45.73 -9.01
N SER A 398 -5.09 -44.74 -9.82
CA SER A 398 -6.10 -44.92 -10.89
C SER A 398 -5.65 -45.81 -12.05
N LYS A 399 -4.35 -46.10 -12.19
CA LYS A 399 -3.81 -47.05 -13.17
C LYS A 399 -3.66 -48.47 -12.61
N SER A 400 -3.79 -48.63 -11.29
CA SER A 400 -3.68 -49.92 -10.59
C SER A 400 -5.04 -50.57 -10.28
N GLU A 401 -6.12 -49.82 -10.44
CA GLU A 401 -7.50 -50.32 -10.58
C GLU A 401 -7.82 -50.54 -12.07
#